data_AF-A0AAD7DFD3-F1
#
_entry.id   AF-A0AAD7DFD3-F1
#
_cell.length_a   1.000
_cell.length_b   1.000
_cell.length_c   1.000
_cell.angle_alpha   90.00
_cell.angle_beta   90.00
_cell.angle_gamma   90.00
#
_symmetry.space_group_name_H-M   'P 1'
#
loop_
_entity.id
_entity.type
_entity.pdbx_description
1 polymer ?
#
loop_
_entity_poly.entity_id
_entity_poly.type
_entity_poly.pdbx_seq_one_letter_code
_entity_poly.pdbx_strand_id
1 'polypeptide(L)'
;MFNNSTGFQIHGGNYINVSGDNVHHRYGEAGIHILHQAVALEALYDSAESFPQPRCHPETRTEMLDGLYQWATGDGTSHSIRWLHGPAGSGKSAIMQTLCQRLEEADCLGGAFFFKRGHVTRGNAKVLFATLAYQLALHHRELNTSISRSAETDPSVIGRGMDVQLRRLIVEPCKSLRDPAPLVL
;
A
#
# COMPACT_ATOMS: atom_id res chain seq x y z
N MET A 1 -26.04 -49.02 -6.61
CA MET A 1 -25.55 -48.45 -5.33
C MET A 1 -26.65 -47.55 -4.81
N PHE A 2 -27.05 -47.73 -3.55
CA PHE A 2 -28.39 -47.38 -3.05
C PHE A 2 -28.70 -45.89 -3.15
N ASN A 3 -29.83 -45.57 -3.80
CA ASN A 3 -30.38 -44.22 -3.85
C ASN A 3 -31.64 -44.19 -2.96
N ASN A 4 -31.78 -43.15 -2.13
CA ASN A 4 -32.90 -42.93 -1.21
C ASN A 4 -32.95 -43.81 0.07
N SER A 5 -31.81 -44.06 0.70
CA SER A 5 -31.74 -44.74 2.00
C SER A 5 -31.79 -43.76 3.17
N THR A 6 -32.70 -43.96 4.12
CA THR A 6 -32.79 -43.21 5.38
C THR A 6 -32.79 -44.16 6.58
N GLY A 7 -32.13 -43.80 7.68
CA GLY A 7 -32.19 -44.55 8.94
C GLY A 7 -31.17 -45.68 9.12
N PHE A 8 -29.92 -45.50 8.66
CA PHE A 8 -28.86 -46.45 9.01
C PHE A 8 -28.25 -46.10 10.38
N GLN A 9 -28.16 -47.08 11.28
CA GLN A 9 -27.46 -46.94 12.56
C GLN A 9 -26.12 -47.67 12.47
N ILE A 10 -25.02 -46.95 12.65
CA ILE A 10 -23.68 -47.52 12.75
C ILE A 10 -23.35 -47.71 14.24
N HIS A 11 -23.12 -48.95 14.66
CA HIS A 11 -22.59 -49.26 15.99
C HIS A 11 -21.11 -49.64 15.88
N GLY A 12 -20.26 -49.02 16.70
CA GLY A 12 -18.84 -49.40 16.84
C GLY A 12 -17.81 -48.64 16.00
N GLY A 13 -18.17 -47.51 15.37
CA GLY A 13 -17.23 -46.65 14.65
C GLY A 13 -16.67 -45.51 15.52
N ASN A 14 -15.39 -45.17 15.34
CA ASN A 14 -14.83 -43.94 15.93
C ASN A 14 -15.18 -42.76 15.01
N TYR A 15 -16.13 -41.93 15.44
CA TYR A 15 -16.58 -40.78 14.65
C TYR A 15 -15.60 -39.62 14.82
N ILE A 16 -14.70 -39.43 13.86
CA ILE A 16 -13.91 -38.19 13.79
C ILE A 16 -14.77 -37.13 13.13
N ASN A 17 -15.50 -36.37 13.96
CA ASN A 17 -16.14 -35.15 13.52
C ASN A 17 -15.06 -34.09 13.32
N VAL A 18 -14.55 -33.95 12.10
CA VAL A 18 -13.78 -32.76 11.73
C VAL A 18 -14.79 -31.62 11.62
N SER A 19 -15.06 -30.96 12.75
CA SER A 19 -15.62 -29.62 12.71
C SER A 19 -14.66 -28.83 11.84
N GLY A 20 -15.09 -28.51 10.62
CA GLY A 20 -14.31 -27.66 9.73
C GLY A 20 -13.88 -26.45 10.54
N ASP A 21 -12.58 -26.17 10.53
CA ASP A 21 -12.05 -24.97 11.15
C ASP A 21 -12.94 -23.82 10.70
N ASN A 22 -13.56 -23.13 11.66
CA ASN A 22 -14.20 -21.87 11.40
C ASN A 22 -13.07 -20.92 10.96
N VAL A 23 -12.75 -20.94 9.66
CA VAL A 23 -11.88 -19.95 9.05
C VAL A 23 -12.65 -18.65 9.22
N HIS A 24 -12.29 -17.91 10.26
CA HIS A 24 -12.58 -16.50 10.35
C HIS A 24 -12.02 -15.90 9.07
N HIS A 25 -12.87 -15.76 8.05
CA HIS A 25 -12.52 -15.06 6.83
C HIS A 25 -12.24 -13.63 7.27
N ARG A 26 -10.95 -13.32 7.44
CA ARG A 26 -10.50 -11.98 7.81
C ARG A 26 -10.84 -11.12 6.61
N TYR A 27 -11.96 -10.40 6.70
CA TYR A 27 -12.35 -9.40 5.72
C TYR A 27 -11.12 -8.57 5.35
N GLY A 28 -10.66 -8.68 4.10
CA GLY A 28 -9.53 -7.94 3.56
C GLY A 28 -8.30 -8.75 3.11
N GLU A 29 -8.15 -10.02 3.47
CA GLU A 29 -6.98 -10.83 3.01
C GLU A 29 -7.00 -11.08 1.49
N ALA A 30 -8.18 -11.31 0.90
CA ALA A 30 -8.31 -11.52 -0.53
C ALA A 30 -8.01 -10.24 -1.32
N GLY A 31 -8.50 -9.09 -0.87
CA GLY A 31 -8.23 -7.80 -1.51
C GLY A 31 -6.76 -7.39 -1.46
N ILE A 32 -6.08 -7.61 -0.33
CA ILE A 32 -4.62 -7.42 -0.24
C ILE A 32 -3.89 -8.32 -1.23
N HIS A 33 -4.30 -9.58 -1.35
CA HIS A 33 -3.68 -10.51 -2.29
C HIS A 33 -3.87 -10.06 -3.75
N ILE A 34 -5.05 -9.57 -4.12
CA ILE A 34 -5.33 -9.01 -5.45
C ILE A 34 -4.41 -7.81 -5.72
N LEU A 35 -4.25 -6.91 -4.75
CA LEU A 35 -3.36 -5.75 -4.89
C LEU A 35 -1.91 -6.18 -5.05
N HIS A 36 -1.43 -7.11 -4.22
CA HIS A 36 -0.06 -7.60 -4.25
C HIS A 36 0.39 -8.08 -5.63
N GLN A 37 -0.52 -8.69 -6.42
CA GLN A 37 -0.23 -9.14 -7.78
C GLN A 37 0.08 -8.00 -8.78
N ALA A 38 -0.32 -6.77 -8.47
CA ALA A 38 -0.12 -5.59 -9.30
C ALA A 38 0.95 -4.62 -8.74
N VAL A 39 1.54 -4.91 -7.58
CA VAL A 39 2.51 -4.03 -6.92
C VAL A 39 3.85 -4.03 -7.65
N ALA A 40 4.43 -2.85 -7.82
CA ALA A 40 5.84 -2.73 -8.19
C ALA A 40 6.71 -2.63 -6.93
N LEU A 41 7.11 -3.77 -6.36
CA LEU A 41 7.95 -3.82 -5.15
C LEU A 41 9.27 -3.06 -5.33
N GLU A 42 9.80 -3.04 -6.54
CA GLU A 42 11.02 -2.30 -6.87
C GLU A 42 10.86 -0.77 -6.84
N ALA A 43 9.62 -0.27 -6.84
CA ALA A 43 9.33 1.15 -6.74
C ALA A 43 9.25 1.64 -5.29
N LEU A 44 9.21 0.72 -4.31
CA LEU A 44 9.22 1.06 -2.90
C LEU A 44 10.50 1.79 -2.53
N TYR A 45 10.40 2.69 -1.56
CA TYR A 45 11.53 3.51 -1.13
C TYR A 45 12.64 2.64 -0.52
N ASP A 46 12.26 1.55 0.13
CA ASP A 46 13.11 0.56 0.77
C ASP A 46 13.42 -0.69 -0.07
N SER A 47 13.10 -0.65 -1.38
CA SER A 47 13.35 -1.75 -2.31
C SER A 47 14.80 -2.27 -2.30
N ALA A 48 14.95 -3.59 -2.33
CA ALA A 48 16.25 -4.25 -2.38
C ALA A 48 17.08 -3.87 -3.61
N GLU A 49 16.43 -3.63 -4.76
CA GLU A 49 17.10 -3.17 -5.99
C GLU A 49 17.79 -1.80 -5.85
N SER A 50 17.31 -0.97 -4.92
CA SER A 50 17.86 0.36 -4.71
C SER A 50 19.01 0.36 -3.70
N PHE A 51 19.48 -0.80 -3.22
CA PHE A 51 20.54 -0.89 -2.22
C PHE A 51 21.95 -0.61 -2.80
N PRO A 52 22.79 0.20 -2.14
CA PRO A 52 22.45 1.04 -0.98
C PRO A 52 21.54 2.20 -1.39
N GLN A 53 20.49 2.44 -0.60
CA GLN A 53 19.54 3.51 -0.89
C GLN A 53 20.28 4.85 -0.97
N PRO A 54 20.05 5.68 -2.00
CA PRO A 54 20.67 6.99 -2.04
C PRO A 54 20.12 7.81 -0.88
N ARG A 55 20.97 8.18 0.07
CA ARG A 55 20.60 8.97 1.26
C ARG A 55 21.45 10.22 1.32
N CYS A 56 20.93 11.27 1.94
CA CYS A 56 21.73 12.42 2.31
C CYS A 56 22.80 11.97 3.31
N HIS A 57 24.01 12.52 3.20
CA HIS A 57 25.01 12.32 4.23
C HIS A 57 24.48 12.89 5.57
N PRO A 58 24.77 12.26 6.71
CA PRO A 58 24.43 12.82 8.02
C PRO A 58 24.80 14.31 8.10
N GLU A 59 23.91 15.08 8.73
CA GLU A 59 24.07 16.52 8.98
C GLU A 59 24.10 17.41 7.72
N THR A 60 23.83 16.86 6.54
CA THR A 60 23.68 17.64 5.31
C THR A 60 22.22 17.89 4.95
N ARG A 61 21.93 19.03 4.33
CA ARG A 61 20.60 19.38 3.79
C ARG A 61 19.48 19.35 4.84
N THR A 62 19.85 19.54 6.11
CA THR A 62 18.94 19.51 7.26
C THR A 62 17.82 20.52 7.11
N GLU A 63 18.12 21.79 6.83
CA GLU A 63 17.10 22.83 6.63
C GLU A 63 16.08 22.48 5.53
N MET A 64 16.56 21.89 4.42
CA MET A 64 15.68 21.46 3.33
C MET A 64 14.81 20.27 3.75
N LEU A 65 15.38 19.28 4.43
CA LEU A 65 14.66 18.11 4.93
C LEU A 65 13.62 18.51 5.99
N ASP A 66 13.98 19.42 6.90
CA ASP A 66 13.09 19.90 7.96
C ASP A 66 11.93 20.70 7.35
N GLY A 67 12.22 21.58 6.39
CA GLY A 67 11.18 22.31 5.66
C GLY A 67 10.26 21.40 4.84
N LEU A 68 10.76 20.29 4.28
CA LEU A 68 9.95 19.29 3.58
C LEU A 68 9.11 18.46 4.56
N TYR A 69 9.70 18.06 5.69
CA TYR A 69 9.02 17.32 6.74
C TYR A 69 7.85 18.13 7.33
N GLN A 70 8.11 19.37 7.74
CA GLN A 70 7.08 20.28 8.25
C GLN A 70 5.95 20.53 7.25
N TRP A 71 6.27 20.61 5.96
CA TRP A 71 5.26 20.72 4.91
C TRP A 71 4.41 19.44 4.80
N ALA A 72 5.05 18.28 4.84
CA ALA A 72 4.38 16.99 4.68
C ALA A 72 3.49 16.64 5.89
N THR A 73 3.92 16.99 7.11
CA THR A 73 3.21 16.70 8.37
C THR A 73 2.42 17.89 8.91
N GLY A 74 2.27 18.97 8.13
CA GLY A 74 1.57 20.18 8.54
C GLY A 74 0.05 19.99 8.64
N ASP A 75 -0.64 21.01 9.13
CA ASP A 75 -2.11 21.02 9.39
C ASP A 75 -3.00 21.06 8.13
N GLY A 76 -2.46 20.72 6.96
CA GLY A 76 -3.20 20.69 5.69
C GLY A 76 -3.56 22.06 5.12
N THR A 77 -3.12 23.17 5.73
CA THR A 77 -3.30 24.54 5.18
C THR A 77 -2.37 24.84 3.99
N SER A 78 -1.39 23.96 3.75
CA SER A 78 -0.42 24.08 2.66
C SER A 78 -0.84 23.30 1.40
N HIS A 79 -0.24 23.62 0.25
CA HIS A 79 -0.48 22.93 -1.02
C HIS A 79 -0.23 21.42 -0.91
N SER A 80 -1.17 20.60 -1.38
CA SER A 80 -1.10 19.12 -1.32
C SER A 80 0.00 18.49 -2.18
N ILE A 81 0.69 19.28 -3.00
CA ILE A 81 1.79 18.84 -3.86
C ILE A 81 2.94 19.84 -3.73
N ARG A 82 4.16 19.33 -3.48
CA ARG A 82 5.38 20.13 -3.47
C ARG A 82 6.39 19.61 -4.47
N TRP A 83 6.97 20.53 -5.24
CA TRP A 83 7.96 20.22 -6.25
C TRP A 83 9.38 20.49 -5.74
N LEU A 84 10.17 19.44 -5.57
CA LEU A 84 11.62 19.54 -5.40
C LEU A 84 12.36 19.55 -6.75
N HIS A 85 12.86 20.72 -7.18
CA HIS A 85 13.60 20.88 -8.45
C HIS A 85 15.06 21.26 -8.22
N GLY A 86 15.90 21.05 -9.23
CA GLY A 86 17.33 21.39 -9.18
C GLY A 86 18.16 20.65 -10.24
N PRO A 87 19.45 20.97 -10.38
CA PRO A 87 20.34 20.41 -11.41
C PRO A 87 20.40 18.87 -11.39
N ALA A 88 20.69 18.26 -12.55
CA ALA A 88 20.99 16.83 -12.59
C ALA A 88 22.19 16.51 -11.66
N GLY A 89 22.15 15.38 -10.96
CA GLY A 89 23.19 15.01 -9.99
C GLY A 89 23.14 15.77 -8.65
N SER A 90 22.23 16.74 -8.46
CA SER A 90 22.10 17.46 -7.18
C SER A 90 21.57 16.61 -6.01
N GLY A 91 21.37 15.30 -6.19
CA GLY A 91 20.93 14.38 -5.13
C GLY A 91 19.47 14.55 -4.69
N LYS A 92 18.56 15.00 -5.57
CA LYS A 92 17.12 15.11 -5.26
C LYS A 92 16.50 13.79 -4.80
N SER A 93 16.83 12.68 -5.47
CA SER A 93 16.38 11.35 -5.07
C SER A 93 16.88 10.99 -3.67
N ALA A 94 18.09 11.41 -3.30
CA ALA A 94 18.64 11.19 -1.97
C ALA A 94 17.91 12.00 -0.89
N ILE A 95 17.46 13.22 -1.22
CA ILE A 95 16.61 14.03 -0.32
C ILE A 95 15.27 13.34 -0.08
N MET A 96 14.60 12.91 -1.16
CA MET A 96 13.29 12.25 -1.02
C MET A 96 13.38 10.91 -0.29
N GLN A 97 14.43 10.13 -0.52
CA GLN A 97 14.67 8.89 0.22
C GLN A 97 14.91 9.15 1.72
N THR A 98 15.73 10.15 2.06
CA THR A 98 15.92 10.53 3.47
C THR A 98 14.63 11.07 4.10
N LEU A 99 13.79 11.78 3.34
CA LEU A 99 12.49 12.23 3.82
C LEU A 99 11.55 11.05 4.08
N CYS A 100 11.45 10.08 3.17
CA CYS A 100 10.65 8.86 3.36
C CYS A 100 11.08 8.11 4.63
N GLN A 101 12.39 7.95 4.86
CA GLN A 101 12.90 7.34 6.08
C GLN A 101 12.42 8.10 7.34
N ARG A 102 12.54 9.43 7.37
CA ARG A 102 12.07 10.24 8.51
C ARG A 102 10.55 10.13 8.74
N LEU A 103 9.77 10.03 7.66
CA LEU A 103 8.32 9.86 7.74
C LEU A 103 7.93 8.46 8.23
N GLU A 104 8.66 7.42 7.84
CA GLU A 104 8.45 6.06 8.36
C GLU A 104 8.81 5.99 9.85
N GLU A 105 9.94 6.56 10.26
CA GLU A 105 10.35 6.65 11.68
C GLU A 105 9.33 7.40 12.55
N ALA A 106 8.53 8.29 11.95
CA ALA A 106 7.45 9.04 12.59
C ALA A 106 6.06 8.41 12.43
N ASP A 107 5.96 7.21 11.84
CA ASP A 107 4.69 6.51 11.54
C ASP A 107 3.70 7.34 10.70
N CYS A 108 4.24 8.22 9.84
CA CYS A 108 3.47 9.13 8.99
C CYS A 108 3.56 8.77 7.50
N LEU A 109 4.45 7.85 7.10
CA LEU A 109 4.58 7.42 5.71
C LEU A 109 3.43 6.46 5.34
N GLY A 110 2.50 6.92 4.52
CA GLY A 110 1.43 6.09 3.96
C GLY A 110 1.87 5.27 2.75
N GLY A 111 2.88 5.73 2.04
CA GLY A 111 3.50 5.02 0.93
C GLY A 111 4.45 5.90 0.12
N ALA A 112 5.23 5.30 -0.76
CA ALA A 112 6.08 6.01 -1.70
C ALA A 112 6.19 5.25 -3.03
N PHE A 113 6.50 5.98 -4.10
CA PHE A 113 6.78 5.40 -5.42
C PHE A 113 7.93 6.12 -6.13
N PHE A 114 9.04 5.41 -6.32
CA PHE A 114 10.22 5.94 -6.98
C PHE A 114 10.28 5.51 -8.45
N PHE A 115 9.86 6.40 -9.35
CA PHE A 115 9.95 6.19 -10.79
C PHE A 115 11.39 6.01 -11.28
N LYS A 116 11.58 5.09 -12.24
CA LYS A 116 12.85 4.88 -12.94
C LYS A 116 12.60 4.65 -14.43
N ARG A 117 13.05 5.59 -15.26
CA ARG A 117 12.87 5.51 -16.72
C ARG A 117 13.58 4.27 -17.28
N GLY A 118 12.90 3.54 -18.17
CA GLY A 118 13.43 2.31 -18.77
C GLY A 118 13.33 1.07 -17.89
N HIS A 119 12.86 1.20 -16.64
CA HIS A 119 12.54 0.05 -15.80
C HIS A 119 11.18 -0.52 -16.16
N VAL A 120 11.05 -1.85 -16.24
CA VAL A 120 9.81 -2.53 -16.68
C VAL A 120 8.63 -2.20 -15.76
N THR A 121 8.86 -2.21 -14.44
CA THR A 121 7.83 -1.97 -13.42
C THR A 121 7.77 -0.50 -13.00
N ARG A 122 8.86 0.04 -12.45
CA ARG A 122 8.98 1.43 -11.96
C ARG A 122 8.86 2.50 -13.05
N GLY A 123 8.95 2.13 -14.33
CA GLY A 123 8.71 3.03 -15.46
C GLY A 123 7.25 3.06 -15.91
N ASN A 124 6.41 2.16 -15.41
CA ASN A 124 5.01 2.02 -15.79
C ASN A 124 4.10 2.74 -14.79
N ALA A 125 3.60 3.92 -15.14
CA ALA A 125 2.70 4.69 -14.27
C ALA A 125 1.37 3.96 -13.95
N LYS A 126 0.99 2.93 -14.72
CA LYS A 126 -0.26 2.18 -14.49
C LYS A 126 -0.29 1.41 -13.17
N VAL A 127 0.86 1.14 -12.55
CA VAL A 127 0.94 0.41 -11.27
C VAL A 127 1.09 1.33 -10.07
N LEU A 128 1.20 2.65 -10.29
CA LEU A 128 1.43 3.65 -9.24
C LEU A 128 0.37 3.55 -8.13
N PHE A 129 -0.89 3.72 -8.49
CA PHE A 129 -1.95 3.82 -7.48
C PHE A 129 -2.31 2.47 -6.85
N ALA A 130 -2.18 1.36 -7.59
CA ALA A 130 -2.26 0.03 -6.99
C ALA A 130 -1.14 -0.21 -5.94
N THR A 131 0.09 0.22 -6.25
CA THR A 131 1.25 0.12 -5.34
C THR A 131 1.09 1.01 -4.10
N LEU A 132 0.61 2.24 -4.25
CA LEU A 132 0.34 3.13 -3.13
C LEU A 132 -0.82 2.62 -2.26
N ALA A 133 -1.90 2.12 -2.88
CA ALA A 133 -3.03 1.55 -2.15
C ALA A 133 -2.63 0.31 -1.34
N TYR A 134 -1.78 -0.55 -1.90
CA TYR A 134 -1.21 -1.68 -1.17
C TYR A 134 -0.41 -1.22 0.07
N GLN A 135 0.49 -0.23 -0.10
CA GLN A 135 1.25 0.33 1.04
C GLN A 135 0.32 0.91 2.12
N LEU A 136 -0.64 1.75 1.74
CA LEU A 136 -1.63 2.33 2.65
C LEU A 136 -2.41 1.26 3.42
N ALA A 137 -2.82 0.20 2.73
CA ALA A 137 -3.56 -0.89 3.32
C ALA A 137 -2.71 -1.71 4.31
N LEU A 138 -1.38 -1.77 4.14
CA LEU A 138 -0.51 -2.38 5.13
C LEU A 138 -0.30 -1.50 6.38
N HIS A 139 -0.31 -0.19 6.21
CA HIS A 139 0.01 0.76 7.29
C HIS A 139 -1.22 1.10 8.15
N HIS A 140 -2.42 1.21 7.56
CA HIS A 140 -3.61 1.66 8.29
C HIS A 140 -4.76 0.66 8.23
N ARG A 141 -5.18 0.12 9.37
CA ARG A 141 -6.20 -0.95 9.46
C ARG A 141 -7.57 -0.57 8.87
N GLU A 142 -8.04 0.65 9.07
CA GLU A 142 -9.31 1.09 8.48
C GLU A 142 -9.20 1.20 6.95
N LEU A 143 -8.07 1.69 6.44
CA LEU A 143 -7.82 1.74 5.00
C LEU A 143 -7.69 0.34 4.44
N ASN A 144 -7.01 -0.59 5.13
CA ASN A 144 -6.96 -1.99 4.73
C ASN A 144 -8.35 -2.53 4.42
N THR A 145 -9.28 -2.35 5.35
CA THR A 145 -10.65 -2.87 5.21
C THR A 145 -11.35 -2.26 3.99
N SER A 146 -11.26 -0.94 3.81
CA SER A 146 -11.95 -0.27 2.70
C SER A 146 -11.27 -0.51 1.34
N ILE A 147 -9.94 -0.48 1.28
CA ILE A 147 -9.14 -0.70 0.08
C ILE A 147 -9.31 -2.15 -0.39
N SER A 148 -9.20 -3.12 0.51
CA SER A 148 -9.40 -4.52 0.17
C SER A 148 -10.81 -4.80 -0.32
N ARG A 149 -11.83 -4.20 0.31
CA ARG A 149 -13.21 -4.31 -0.19
C ARG A 149 -13.35 -3.76 -1.62
N SER A 150 -12.73 -2.63 -1.94
CA SER A 150 -12.72 -2.08 -3.30
C SER A 150 -12.10 -3.07 -4.29
N ALA A 151 -10.96 -3.68 -3.95
CA ALA A 151 -10.28 -4.65 -4.79
C ALA A 151 -11.05 -5.97 -4.93
N GLU A 152 -11.72 -6.44 -3.88
CA GLU A 152 -12.56 -7.65 -3.91
C GLU A 152 -13.84 -7.45 -4.73
N THR A 153 -14.45 -6.26 -4.63
CA THR A 153 -15.69 -5.93 -5.35
C THR A 153 -15.46 -5.77 -6.85
N ASP A 154 -14.34 -5.15 -7.23
CA ASP A 154 -13.93 -4.97 -8.62
C ASP A 154 -12.43 -5.26 -8.79
N PRO A 155 -12.02 -6.54 -8.93
CA PRO A 155 -10.62 -6.89 -9.14
C PRO A 155 -10.01 -6.27 -10.40
N SER A 156 -10.84 -5.92 -11.39
CA SER A 156 -10.37 -5.30 -12.62
C SER A 156 -9.79 -3.90 -12.39
N VAL A 157 -10.11 -3.26 -11.26
CA VAL A 157 -9.69 -1.89 -10.91
C VAL A 157 -8.19 -1.67 -11.06
N ILE A 158 -7.36 -2.67 -10.73
CA ILE A 158 -5.89 -2.62 -10.83
C ILE A 158 -5.38 -2.46 -12.28
N GLY A 159 -6.20 -2.84 -13.27
CA GLY A 159 -5.91 -2.72 -14.69
C GLY A 159 -6.54 -1.49 -15.35
N ARG A 160 -7.34 -0.69 -14.62
CA ARG A 160 -8.08 0.46 -15.16
C ARG A 160 -7.19 1.71 -15.26
N GLY A 161 -7.75 2.77 -15.83
CA GLY A 161 -7.12 4.09 -15.90
C GLY A 161 -6.67 4.60 -14.54
N MET A 162 -5.60 5.38 -14.52
CA MET A 162 -4.99 5.92 -13.30
C MET A 162 -5.96 6.76 -12.46
N ASP A 163 -6.85 7.51 -13.10
CA ASP A 163 -7.93 8.28 -12.47
C ASP A 163 -8.91 7.36 -11.72
N VAL A 164 -9.27 6.23 -12.33
CA VAL A 164 -10.16 5.24 -11.71
C VAL A 164 -9.46 4.55 -10.54
N GLN A 165 -8.20 4.15 -10.71
CA GLN A 165 -7.41 3.55 -9.64
C GLN A 165 -7.30 4.50 -8.44
N LEU A 166 -6.84 5.74 -8.65
CA LEU A 166 -6.73 6.76 -7.61
C LEU A 166 -8.06 6.95 -6.88
N ARG A 167 -9.16 7.10 -7.62
CA ARG A 167 -10.48 7.32 -7.02
C ARG A 167 -10.93 6.13 -6.17
N ARG A 168 -10.90 4.92 -6.73
CA ARG A 168 -11.47 3.71 -6.12
C ARG A 168 -10.60 3.10 -5.01
N LEU A 169 -9.28 3.20 -5.15
CA LEU A 169 -8.33 2.55 -4.25
C LEU A 169 -7.75 3.48 -3.19
N ILE A 170 -7.86 4.80 -3.34
CA ILE A 170 -7.29 5.76 -2.37
C ILE A 170 -8.36 6.77 -1.92
N VAL A 171 -8.92 7.56 -2.84
CA VAL A 171 -9.81 8.68 -2.47
C VAL A 171 -11.09 8.21 -1.78
N GLU A 172 -11.80 7.24 -2.36
CA GLU A 172 -13.03 6.68 -1.78
C GLU A 172 -12.75 6.00 -0.42
N PRO A 173 -11.71 5.14 -0.28
CA PRO A 173 -11.29 4.61 1.02
C PRO A 173 -10.94 5.67 2.07
N CYS A 174 -10.15 6.69 1.73
CA CYS A 174 -9.77 7.74 2.68
C CYS A 174 -10.96 8.57 3.17
N LYS A 175 -12.00 8.74 2.36
CA LYS A 175 -13.25 9.43 2.79
C LYS A 175 -14.04 8.66 3.85
N SER A 176 -13.76 7.36 4.02
CA SER A 176 -14.42 6.53 5.02
C SER A 176 -13.69 6.51 6.37
N LEU A 177 -12.53 7.17 6.47
CA LEU A 177 -11.76 7.26 7.71
C LEU A 177 -12.48 8.11 8.74
N ARG A 178 -12.56 7.58 9.97
CA ARG A 178 -13.15 8.29 11.11
C ARG A 178 -12.16 9.21 11.80
N ASP A 179 -10.90 8.78 11.86
CA ASP A 179 -9.79 9.53 12.42
C ASP A 179 -8.63 9.53 11.42
N PRO A 180 -8.43 10.62 10.67
CA PRO A 180 -7.34 10.71 9.72
C PRO A 180 -6.04 10.97 10.48
N ALA A 181 -5.30 9.91 10.79
CA ALA A 181 -3.88 10.03 11.09
C ALA A 181 -3.16 10.70 9.90
N PRO A 182 -2.14 11.54 10.13
CA PRO A 182 -1.42 12.20 9.03
C PRO A 182 -0.66 11.15 8.21
N LEU A 183 -1.21 10.78 7.04
CA LEU A 183 -0.59 9.87 6.09
C LEU A 183 -0.06 10.65 4.89
N VAL A 184 1.23 10.49 4.61
CA VAL A 184 1.93 11.11 3.49
C VAL A 184 2.18 10.08 2.38
N LEU A 185 1.86 10.45 1.14
CA LEU A 185 2.09 9.66 -0.09
C LEU A 185 3.16 10.28 -0.99
#